data_AF-A0A963AZT5-F1
#
_entry.id   AF-A0A963AZT5-F1
#
_cell.length_a   1.000
_cell.length_b   1.000
_cell.length_c   1.000
_cell.angle_alpha   90.00
_cell.angle_beta   90.00
_cell.angle_gamma   90.00
#
_symmetry.space_group_name_H-M   'P 1'
#
loop_
_entity.id
_entity.type
_entity.pdbx_description
1 polymer ?
#
loop_
_entity_poly.entity_id
_entity_poly.type
_entity_poly.pdbx_seq_one_letter_code
_entity_poly.pdbx_strand_id
1 'polypeptide(L)'
;MELLNATGMQAGYTMGMQPDGRELLVVAVKGTFTIPGKRHTPQLAEEQKPLVEADTFTGEPGFSAPVYEVDYPPVKHRCDVLLVGSAYAPGGKPVTRVEVSMRVGPVFKSFAVTGDRFWESG
;
A
#
# COMPACT_ATOMS: atom_id res chain seq x y z
N MET A 1 21.58 -7.02 -18.38
CA MET A 1 20.41 -6.72 -19.23
C MET A 1 20.17 -5.23 -19.18
N GLU A 2 19.78 -4.61 -20.29
CA GLU A 2 19.39 -3.20 -20.34
C GLU A 2 17.86 -3.11 -20.35
N LEU A 3 17.28 -2.31 -19.44
CA LEU A 3 15.84 -2.05 -19.40
C LEU A 3 15.57 -0.68 -20.03
N LEU A 4 14.98 -0.67 -21.22
CA LEU A 4 14.55 0.55 -21.89
C LEU A 4 13.19 1.00 -21.33
N ASN A 5 13.19 2.00 -20.46
CA ASN A 5 11.97 2.56 -19.86
C ASN A 5 11.49 3.76 -20.67
N ALA A 6 10.44 3.58 -21.48
CA ALA A 6 9.78 4.65 -22.23
C ALA A 6 8.60 5.30 -21.48
N THR A 7 8.39 4.95 -20.21
CA THR A 7 7.29 5.50 -19.38
C THR A 7 7.76 6.75 -18.64
N GLY A 8 6.81 7.57 -18.15
CA GLY A 8 7.10 8.61 -17.16
C GLY A 8 7.22 8.11 -15.72
N MET A 9 7.26 6.79 -15.53
CA MET A 9 7.19 6.10 -14.23
C MET A 9 8.54 5.48 -13.88
N GLN A 10 8.70 5.03 -12.63
CA GLN A 10 9.84 4.23 -12.24
C GLN A 10 9.69 2.82 -12.80
N ALA A 11 10.78 2.25 -13.32
CA ALA A 11 10.80 0.88 -13.80
C ALA A 11 12.10 0.19 -13.41
N GLY A 12 12.00 -1.08 -13.08
CA GLY A 12 13.11 -1.89 -12.63
C GLY A 12 12.84 -3.36 -12.88
N TYR A 13 13.85 -4.18 -12.68
CA TYR A 13 13.71 -5.63 -12.78
C TYR A 13 14.57 -6.35 -11.75
N THR A 14 14.14 -7.56 -11.40
CA THR A 14 14.92 -8.49 -10.58
C THR A 14 14.74 -9.92 -11.09
N MET A 15 15.57 -10.83 -10.56
CA MET A 15 15.47 -12.26 -10.82
C MET A 15 14.71 -12.94 -9.69
N GLY A 16 13.62 -13.62 -10.02
CA GLY A 16 12.88 -14.52 -9.14
C GLY A 16 13.07 -15.97 -9.54
N MET A 17 12.48 -16.87 -8.75
CA MET A 17 12.50 -18.31 -8.97
C MET A 17 11.09 -18.87 -8.84
N GLN A 18 10.70 -19.73 -9.76
CA GLN A 18 9.47 -20.52 -9.64
C GLN A 18 9.66 -21.68 -8.65
N PRO A 19 8.57 -22.21 -8.05
CA PRO A 19 8.68 -23.35 -7.14
C PRO A 19 9.34 -24.60 -7.72
N ASP A 20 9.38 -24.75 -9.05
CA ASP A 20 10.04 -25.86 -9.74
C ASP A 20 11.48 -25.54 -10.21
N GLY A 21 12.06 -24.43 -9.75
CA GLY A 21 13.45 -24.07 -10.00
C GLY A 21 13.71 -23.38 -11.33
N ARG A 22 12.68 -23.02 -12.11
CA ARG A 22 12.84 -22.15 -13.27
C ARG A 22 13.03 -20.69 -12.84
N GLU A 23 14.01 -20.02 -13.43
CA GLU A 23 14.21 -18.59 -13.25
C GLU A 23 13.05 -17.78 -13.86
N LEU A 24 12.75 -16.64 -13.24
CA LEU A 24 11.75 -15.70 -13.71
C LEU A 24 12.34 -14.29 -13.69
N LEU A 25 12.24 -13.57 -14.81
CA LEU A 25 12.50 -12.14 -14.83
C LEU A 25 11.25 -11.40 -14.33
N VAL A 26 11.34 -10.75 -13.17
CA VAL A 26 10.28 -9.88 -12.65
C VAL A 26 10.57 -8.47 -13.11
N VAL A 27 9.67 -7.87 -13.89
CA VAL A 27 9.75 -6.46 -14.28
C VAL A 27 8.63 -5.70 -13.58
N ALA A 28 8.98 -4.62 -12.88
CA ALA A 28 8.04 -3.77 -12.17
C ALA A 28 8.02 -2.37 -12.78
N VAL A 29 6.82 -1.78 -12.87
CA VAL A 29 6.61 -0.37 -13.22
C VAL A 29 5.75 0.26 -12.13
N LYS A 30 6.24 1.35 -11.54
CA LYS A 30 5.61 2.04 -10.43
C LYS A 30 5.31 3.49 -10.78
N GLY A 31 4.01 3.82 -10.72
CA GLY A 31 3.50 5.17 -10.88
C GLY A 31 3.03 5.75 -9.56
N THR A 32 3.49 6.96 -9.26
CA THR A 32 2.95 7.81 -8.20
C THR A 32 1.98 8.80 -8.82
N PHE A 33 0.77 8.88 -8.27
CA PHE A 33 -0.30 9.74 -8.79
C PHE A 33 -0.76 10.72 -7.72
N THR A 34 -1.17 11.91 -8.15
CA THR A 34 -1.83 12.87 -7.27
C THR A 34 -3.23 12.36 -6.92
N ILE A 35 -3.64 12.58 -5.67
CA ILE A 35 -5.04 12.35 -5.26
C ILE A 35 -5.80 13.63 -5.56
N PRO A 36 -6.68 13.62 -6.56
CA PRO A 36 -7.30 14.85 -7.00
C PRO A 36 -8.54 15.17 -6.16
N GLY A 37 -8.98 16.43 -6.19
CA GLY A 37 -10.27 16.82 -5.61
C GLY A 37 -11.46 16.12 -6.28
N LYS A 38 -12.67 16.28 -5.73
CA LYS A 38 -13.88 15.65 -6.27
C LYS A 38 -14.03 15.94 -7.78
N ARG A 39 -14.26 14.90 -8.58
CA ARG A 39 -14.52 14.93 -10.05
C ARG A 39 -13.31 15.22 -10.96
N HIS A 40 -12.09 15.18 -10.43
CA HIS A 40 -10.88 15.29 -11.24
C HIS A 40 -10.24 13.91 -11.44
N THR A 41 -9.57 13.72 -12.57
CA THR A 41 -8.82 12.50 -12.88
C THR A 41 -7.46 12.53 -12.17
N PRO A 42 -7.00 11.42 -11.55
CA PRO A 42 -5.64 11.35 -11.03
C PRO A 42 -4.62 11.67 -12.11
N GLN A 43 -3.60 12.46 -11.77
CA GLN A 43 -2.50 12.77 -12.68
C GLN A 43 -1.22 12.13 -12.19
N LEU A 44 -0.34 11.74 -13.12
CA LEU A 44 0.99 11.29 -12.76
C LEU A 44 1.70 12.43 -12.01
N ALA A 45 2.22 12.14 -10.82
CA ALA A 45 2.94 13.11 -10.02
C ALA A 45 4.27 13.47 -10.69
N GLU A 46 4.72 14.72 -10.55
CA GLU A 46 6.04 15.13 -11.04
C GLU A 46 7.15 14.37 -10.30
N GLU A 47 7.02 14.24 -8.97
CA GLU A 47 7.90 13.41 -8.16
C GLU A 47 7.36 11.97 -8.10
N GLN A 48 8.11 11.04 -8.71
CA GLN A 48 7.83 9.61 -8.63
C GLN A 48 8.56 8.99 -7.44
N LYS A 49 7.86 8.17 -6.64
CA LYS A 49 8.48 7.39 -5.58
C LYS A 49 9.28 6.22 -6.18
N PRO A 50 10.47 5.90 -5.62
CA PRO A 50 11.29 4.79 -6.08
C PRO A 50 10.59 3.45 -5.89
N LEU A 51 11.08 2.43 -6.60
CA LEU A 51 10.72 1.04 -6.35
C LEU A 51 11.16 0.63 -4.93
N VAL A 52 10.33 -0.18 -4.28
CA VAL A 52 10.54 -0.69 -2.93
C VAL A 52 11.13 -2.10 -3.07
N GLU A 53 12.38 -2.24 -2.66
CA GLU A 53 13.15 -3.49 -2.77
C GLU A 53 12.92 -4.44 -1.59
N ALA A 54 12.33 -3.95 -0.49
CA ALA A 54 12.00 -4.74 0.69
C ALA A 54 10.82 -4.11 1.44
N ASP A 55 10.02 -4.94 2.11
CA ASP A 55 8.90 -4.48 2.91
C ASP A 55 9.34 -3.46 3.97
N THR A 56 8.52 -2.44 4.15
CA THR A 56 8.69 -1.40 5.16
C THR A 56 7.51 -1.43 6.12
N PHE A 57 7.73 -1.01 7.36
CA PHE A 57 6.77 -1.20 8.44
C PHE A 57 6.58 0.07 9.26
N THR A 58 5.44 0.19 9.95
CA THR A 58 5.17 1.33 10.85
C THR A 58 6.00 1.29 12.12
N GLY A 59 6.60 0.14 12.44
CA GLY A 59 7.50 -0.08 13.56
C GLY A 59 8.38 -1.30 13.32
N GLU A 60 8.49 -2.19 14.31
CA GLU A 60 9.31 -3.39 14.22
C GLU A 60 8.76 -4.39 13.18
N PRO A 61 9.60 -4.90 12.25
CA PRO A 61 9.19 -5.94 11.30
C PRO A 61 8.64 -7.19 12.01
N GLY A 62 7.53 -7.73 11.50
CA GLY A 62 6.87 -8.91 12.09
C GLY A 62 5.97 -8.61 13.31
N PHE A 63 6.11 -7.43 13.94
CA PHE A 63 5.28 -6.99 15.07
C PHE A 63 4.43 -5.75 14.75
N SER A 64 4.60 -5.17 13.56
CA SER A 64 3.88 -3.97 13.12
C SER A 64 3.33 -4.12 11.70
N ALA A 65 2.45 -3.22 11.32
CA ALA A 65 1.79 -3.26 10.01
C ALA A 65 2.75 -2.82 8.89
N PRO A 66 2.67 -3.44 7.70
CA PRO A 66 3.42 -2.98 6.54
C PRO A 66 2.93 -1.60 6.08
N VAL A 67 3.86 -0.77 5.60
CA VAL A 67 3.60 0.55 4.99
C VAL A 67 3.71 0.45 3.47
N TYR A 68 4.77 -0.20 2.98
CA TYR A 68 4.96 -0.57 1.58
C TYR A 68 5.51 -1.98 1.52
N GLU A 69 4.94 -2.80 0.65
CA GLU A 69 5.46 -4.13 0.32
C GLU A 69 6.45 -4.03 -0.85
N VAL A 70 7.29 -5.05 -1.02
CA VAL A 70 8.22 -5.18 -2.14
C VAL A 70 7.48 -5.12 -3.49
N ASP A 71 8.02 -4.32 -4.41
CA ASP A 71 7.40 -4.07 -5.73
C ASP A 71 7.63 -5.20 -6.74
N TYR A 72 8.37 -6.25 -6.37
CA TYR A 72 8.76 -7.35 -7.25
C TYR A 72 8.19 -8.72 -6.81
N PRO A 73 6.86 -8.88 -6.71
CA PRO A 73 6.29 -10.20 -6.48
C PRO A 73 6.50 -11.08 -7.73
N PRO A 74 6.91 -12.36 -7.58
CA PRO A 74 7.08 -13.27 -8.73
C PRO A 74 5.82 -13.42 -9.59
N VAL A 75 4.64 -13.48 -8.95
CA VAL A 75 3.34 -13.52 -9.61
C VAL A 75 2.31 -12.78 -8.75
N LYS A 76 1.57 -11.83 -9.34
CA LYS A 76 0.48 -11.11 -8.67
C LYS A 76 -0.80 -11.18 -9.51
N HIS A 77 -1.70 -12.11 -9.21
CA HIS A 77 -2.92 -12.32 -9.99
C HIS A 77 -3.97 -11.22 -9.82
N ARG A 78 -3.88 -10.45 -8.73
CA ARG A 78 -4.86 -9.43 -8.35
C ARG A 78 -4.16 -8.21 -7.79
N CYS A 79 -4.89 -7.10 -7.72
CA CYS A 79 -4.42 -5.88 -7.08
C CYS A 79 -4.65 -5.98 -5.57
N ASP A 80 -3.61 -5.66 -4.80
CA ASP A 80 -3.72 -5.42 -3.36
C ASP A 80 -3.85 -3.91 -3.13
N VAL A 81 -4.70 -3.53 -2.18
CA VAL A 81 -4.96 -2.13 -1.83
C VAL A 81 -4.61 -1.96 -0.36
N LEU A 82 -3.55 -1.20 -0.10
CA LEU A 82 -3.12 -0.84 1.25
C LEU A 82 -3.52 0.60 1.56
N LEU A 83 -4.16 0.81 2.71
CA LEU A 83 -4.50 2.13 3.25
C LEU A 83 -3.75 2.34 4.56
N VAL A 84 -2.83 3.28 4.55
CA VAL A 84 -2.09 3.72 5.74
C VAL A 84 -2.57 5.11 6.10
N GLY A 85 -3.00 5.30 7.34
CA GLY A 85 -3.48 6.60 7.81
C GLY A 85 -3.93 6.56 9.25
N SER A 86 -4.32 7.73 9.73
CA SER A 86 -4.81 7.93 11.09
C SER A 86 -6.31 8.27 11.07
N ALA A 87 -7.04 7.76 12.06
CA ALA A 87 -8.43 8.14 12.30
C ALA A 87 -8.50 9.15 13.45
N TYR A 88 -9.35 10.17 13.31
CA TYR A 88 -9.53 11.21 14.31
C TYR A 88 -10.99 11.31 14.73
N ALA A 89 -11.20 11.67 16.00
CA ALA A 89 -12.54 11.87 16.52
C ALA A 89 -13.25 13.04 15.81
N PRO A 90 -14.51 12.88 15.37
CA PRO A 90 -15.23 13.92 14.64
C PRO A 90 -15.47 15.14 15.53
N GLY A 91 -15.23 16.33 14.97
CA GLY A 91 -15.44 17.61 15.68
C GLY A 91 -14.48 17.85 16.85
N GLY A 92 -13.37 17.12 16.94
CA GLY A 92 -12.33 17.32 17.98
C GLY A 92 -12.76 16.91 19.40
N LYS A 93 -13.92 16.28 19.56
CA LYS A 93 -14.40 15.78 20.85
C LYS A 93 -13.95 14.35 21.05
N PRO A 94 -13.38 13.98 22.22
CA PRO A 94 -12.98 12.59 22.48
C PRO A 94 -14.13 11.60 22.29
N VAL A 95 -13.86 10.48 21.61
CA VAL A 95 -14.78 9.35 21.44
C VAL A 95 -14.05 8.03 21.71
N THR A 96 -14.78 7.02 22.17
CA THR A 96 -14.21 5.68 22.44
C THR A 96 -14.08 4.81 21.20
N ARG A 97 -14.74 5.21 20.10
CA ARG A 97 -14.79 4.47 18.84
C ARG A 97 -14.97 5.42 17.66
N VAL A 98 -14.17 5.24 16.62
CA VAL A 98 -14.30 5.94 15.33
C VAL A 98 -14.55 4.90 14.25
N GLU A 99 -15.67 5.01 13.53
CA GLU A 99 -15.88 4.21 12.32
C GLU A 99 -15.12 4.85 11.16
N VAL A 100 -14.34 4.06 10.43
CA VAL A 100 -13.66 4.47 9.21
C VAL A 100 -14.01 3.52 8.08
N SER A 101 -14.04 4.04 6.87
CA SER A 101 -14.31 3.23 5.68
C SER A 101 -13.40 3.60 4.52
N MET A 102 -13.14 2.61 3.67
CA MET A 102 -12.42 2.75 2.42
C MET A 102 -13.26 2.20 1.29
N ARG A 103 -13.25 2.90 0.15
CA ARG A 103 -13.84 2.42 -1.09
C ARG A 103 -12.87 2.56 -2.26
N VAL A 104 -12.64 1.47 -2.97
CA VAL A 104 -11.90 1.43 -4.24
C VAL A 104 -12.73 0.66 -5.26
N GLY A 105 -13.35 1.41 -6.18
CA GLY A 105 -14.31 0.85 -7.14
C GLY A 105 -15.44 0.06 -6.43
N PRO A 106 -15.58 -1.26 -6.69
CA PRO A 106 -16.56 -2.11 -6.03
C PRO A 106 -16.14 -2.57 -4.62
N VAL A 107 -14.85 -2.44 -4.25
CA VAL A 107 -14.35 -2.86 -2.94
C VAL A 107 -14.74 -1.82 -1.91
N PHE A 108 -15.49 -2.23 -0.89
CA PHE A 108 -15.85 -1.40 0.26
C PHE A 108 -15.51 -2.15 1.56
N LYS A 109 -14.84 -1.45 2.47
CA LYS A 109 -14.49 -1.97 3.81
C LYS A 109 -14.80 -0.89 4.84
N SER A 110 -15.43 -1.28 5.95
CA SER A 110 -15.64 -0.41 7.13
C SER A 110 -15.11 -1.14 8.36
N PHE A 111 -14.50 -0.40 9.28
CA PHE A 111 -14.00 -0.93 10.55
C PHE A 111 -14.05 0.11 11.66
N ALA A 112 -14.05 -0.38 12.89
CA ALA A 112 -14.04 0.44 14.10
C ALA A 112 -12.61 0.59 14.63
N VAL A 113 -12.11 1.82 14.64
CA VAL A 113 -10.89 2.19 15.34
C VAL A 113 -11.23 2.49 16.79
N THR A 114 -10.56 1.78 17.71
CA THR A 114 -10.65 2.00 19.15
C THR A 114 -9.25 2.25 19.69
N GLY A 115 -9.15 2.95 20.82
CA GLY A 115 -7.89 3.04 21.55
C GLY A 115 -7.52 1.73 22.24
N ASP A 116 -6.56 1.81 23.16
CA ASP A 116 -6.11 0.69 23.97
C ASP A 116 -7.28 0.02 24.70
N ARG A 117 -7.31 -1.32 24.64
CA ARG A 117 -8.35 -2.13 25.29
C ARG A 117 -7.86 -2.55 26.67
N PHE A 118 -8.70 -2.33 27.67
CA PHE A 118 -8.47 -2.75 29.04
C PHE A 118 -9.40 -3.90 29.40
N TRP A 119 -8.90 -4.85 30.17
CA TRP A 119 -9.69 -5.94 30.73
C TRP A 119 -9.98 -5.60 32.20
N GLU A 120 -11.25 -5.64 32.60
CA GLU A 120 -11.63 -5.57 34.01
C GLU A 120 -11.94 -6.99 34.50
N SER A 121 -11.31 -7.39 35.62
CA SER A 121 -11.67 -8.62 36.31
C SER A 121 -13.00 -8.41 37.04
N GLY A 122 -14.00 -9.23 36.72
CA GLY A 122 -15.25 -9.32 37.49
C GLY A 122 -15.09 -10.05 38.81
#